data_AF-A0A7W5G6K0-F1
#
_entry.id   AF-A0A7W5G6K0-F1
#
_cell.length_a   1.000
_cell.length_b   1.000
_cell.length_c   1.000
_cell.angle_alpha   90.00
_cell.angle_beta   90.00
_cell.angle_gamma   90.00
#
_symmetry.space_group_name_H-M   'P 1'
#
loop_
_entity.id
_entity.type
_entity.pdbx_description
1 polymer ?
#
loop_
_entity_poly.entity_id
_entity_poly.type
_entity_poly.pdbx_seq_one_letter_code
_entity_poly.pdbx_strand_id
1 'polypeptide(L)'
;MSRLEPQYLFRQPNLPIAEAWAPLDADDLVEVPLLGSVAAGMPIDACIDAGSVEVPSRMVKRNTYALRVCGDSMIDCNIFDGDVIIIERRESAENGETAVVMINDQEVTLKKLYIEKSGVRLQPANEAMPPIYLKNSDIQVLGLVMGVVRQPDLAA
;
A
#
# COMPACT_ATOMS: atom_id res chain seq x y z
N MET A 1 -27.84 3.95 -15.50
CA MET A 1 -26.81 4.28 -14.49
C MET A 1 -25.69 3.28 -14.68
N SER A 2 -24.61 3.66 -15.35
CA SER A 2 -23.44 2.79 -15.50
C SER A 2 -22.85 2.61 -14.10
N ARG A 3 -22.86 1.38 -13.58
CA ARG A 3 -22.05 1.03 -12.42
C ARG A 3 -20.61 1.35 -12.83
N LEU A 4 -19.97 2.29 -12.12
CA LEU A 4 -18.55 2.52 -12.36
C LEU A 4 -17.85 1.27 -11.80
N GLU A 5 -17.13 0.57 -12.66
CA GLU A 5 -16.43 -0.66 -12.28
C GLU A 5 -15.12 -0.32 -11.54
N PRO A 6 -14.73 -1.12 -10.53
CA PRO A 6 -13.45 -0.94 -9.84
C PRO A 6 -12.28 -1.05 -10.82
N GLN A 7 -11.28 -0.19 -10.64
CA GLN A 7 -10.04 -0.28 -11.39
C GLN A 7 -9.02 -1.08 -10.59
N TYR A 8 -8.48 -2.13 -11.20
CA TYR A 8 -7.41 -2.95 -10.63
C TYR A 8 -6.08 -2.57 -11.27
N LEU A 9 -5.09 -2.28 -10.44
CA LEU A 9 -3.73 -1.96 -10.85
C LEU A 9 -2.78 -2.99 -10.24
N PHE A 10 -2.05 -3.71 -11.08
CA PHE A 10 -1.05 -4.66 -10.65
C PHE A 10 0.36 -4.07 -10.78
N ARG A 11 1.20 -4.34 -9.78
CA ARG A 11 2.59 -3.90 -9.80
C ARG A 11 3.44 -4.75 -10.74
N GLN A 12 3.98 -4.13 -11.79
CA GLN A 12 4.96 -4.73 -12.67
C GLN A 12 6.35 -4.75 -12.00
N PRO A 13 6.99 -5.92 -11.88
CA PRO A 13 8.34 -6.01 -11.35
C PRO A 13 9.34 -5.35 -12.30
N ASN A 14 10.41 -4.76 -11.74
CA ASN A 14 11.53 -4.12 -12.46
C ASN A 14 11.24 -2.75 -13.11
N LEU A 15 10.08 -2.13 -12.85
CA LEU A 15 9.82 -0.74 -13.23
C LEU A 15 9.91 0.20 -12.02
N PRO A 16 10.27 1.48 -12.23
CA PRO A 16 10.10 2.50 -11.21
C PRO A 16 8.65 2.53 -10.75
N ILE A 17 8.42 2.57 -9.43
CA ILE A 17 7.07 2.45 -8.85
C ILE A 17 6.06 3.46 -9.41
N ALA A 18 6.50 4.66 -9.81
CA ALA A 18 5.64 5.67 -10.44
C ALA A 18 5.04 5.19 -11.79
N GLU A 19 5.72 4.28 -12.47
CA GLU A 19 5.37 3.73 -13.78
C GLU A 19 5.02 2.23 -13.71
N ALA A 20 5.10 1.62 -12.52
CA ALA A 20 4.99 0.18 -12.34
C ALA A 20 3.54 -0.32 -12.29
N TRP A 21 2.53 0.53 -12.55
CA TRP A 21 1.13 0.12 -12.45
C TRP A 21 0.56 -0.21 -13.82
N ALA A 22 0.18 -1.47 -14.01
CA ALA A 22 -0.55 -1.91 -15.19
C ALA A 22 -2.02 -2.20 -14.83
N PRO A 23 -2.98 -1.82 -15.69
CA PRO A 23 -4.37 -2.20 -15.49
C PRO A 23 -4.52 -3.72 -15.55
N LEU A 24 -5.44 -4.25 -14.75
CA LEU A 24 -5.78 -5.65 -14.70
C LEU A 24 -7.29 -5.82 -14.86
N ASP A 25 -7.69 -6.78 -15.69
CA ASP A 25 -9.11 -7.11 -15.88
C ASP A 25 -9.69 -7.81 -14.64
N ALA A 26 -10.99 -7.63 -14.42
CA ALA A 26 -11.74 -8.17 -13.27
C ALA A 26 -12.07 -9.67 -13.40
N ASP A 27 -11.13 -10.46 -13.94
CA ASP A 27 -11.30 -11.90 -14.15
C ASP A 27 -10.83 -12.71 -12.93
N ASP A 28 -11.50 -13.83 -12.66
CA ASP A 28 -11.16 -14.78 -11.59
C ASP A 28 -11.01 -14.09 -10.22
N LEU A 29 -12.05 -13.37 -9.79
CA LEU A 29 -12.06 -12.64 -8.52
C LEU A 29 -11.96 -13.59 -7.32
N VAL A 30 -11.15 -13.20 -6.34
CA VAL A 30 -10.99 -13.86 -5.05
C VAL A 30 -11.16 -12.86 -3.94
N GLU A 31 -11.66 -13.34 -2.80
CA GLU A 31 -11.90 -12.53 -1.62
C GLU A 31 -10.61 -12.38 -0.81
N VAL A 32 -10.21 -11.14 -0.53
CA VAL A 32 -9.04 -10.81 0.30
C VAL A 32 -9.51 -10.07 1.55
N PRO A 33 -9.03 -10.45 2.75
CA PRO A 33 -9.44 -9.78 3.99
C PRO A 33 -8.91 -8.35 4.03
N LEU A 34 -9.82 -7.39 4.24
CA LEU A 34 -9.51 -5.99 4.51
C LEU A 34 -9.34 -5.84 6.02
N LEU A 35 -8.09 -5.61 6.46
CA LEU A 35 -7.73 -5.62 7.88
C LEU A 35 -7.88 -4.25 8.56
N GLY A 36 -8.22 -3.22 7.81
CA GLY A 36 -8.36 -1.85 8.29
C GLY A 36 -7.69 -0.85 7.35
N SER A 37 -7.13 0.21 7.94
CA SER A 37 -6.50 1.30 7.21
C SER A 37 -5.01 1.46 7.53
N VAL A 38 -4.26 2.04 6.59
CA VAL A 38 -2.86 2.44 6.77
C VAL A 38 -2.71 3.92 6.49
N ALA A 39 -1.96 4.60 7.37
CA ALA A 39 -1.75 6.01 7.20
C ALA A 39 -0.57 6.34 6.29
N ALA A 40 -0.82 7.27 5.40
CA ALA A 40 0.10 7.90 4.51
C ALA A 40 0.52 9.28 5.07
N GLY A 41 0.85 9.39 6.37
CA GLY A 41 1.40 10.64 6.94
C GLY A 41 0.99 11.09 8.34
N MET A 42 0.06 10.40 9.03
CA MET A 42 -0.43 10.72 10.39
C MET A 42 -0.64 9.42 11.18
N PRO A 43 -0.61 9.38 12.52
CA PRO A 43 -0.85 8.15 13.27
C PRO A 43 -2.22 7.54 12.94
N ILE A 44 -2.28 6.22 12.74
CA ILE A 44 -3.54 5.51 12.49
C ILE A 44 -4.39 5.55 13.77
N ASP A 45 -5.39 6.41 13.82
CA ASP A 45 -6.59 6.08 14.60
C ASP A 45 -7.20 4.85 13.94
N ALA A 46 -7.24 3.74 14.69
CA ALA A 46 -7.67 2.43 14.23
C ALA A 46 -9.12 2.48 13.69
N CYS A 47 -9.28 2.89 12.43
CA CYS A 47 -10.54 2.73 11.72
C CYS A 47 -10.59 1.25 11.31
N ILE A 48 -11.22 0.45 12.16
CA ILE A 48 -11.50 -0.97 11.93
C ILE A 48 -12.64 -1.03 10.90
N ASP A 49 -12.30 -0.73 9.64
CA ASP A 49 -13.13 -1.05 8.49
C ASP A 49 -12.80 -2.51 8.11
N ALA A 50 -13.14 -3.44 9.02
CA ALA A 50 -12.88 -4.86 8.87
C ALA A 50 -13.92 -5.47 7.91
N GLY A 51 -13.44 -6.11 6.85
CA GLY A 51 -14.30 -6.70 5.84
C GLY A 51 -13.48 -7.49 4.82
N SER A 52 -13.93 -7.47 3.57
CA SER A 52 -13.24 -8.12 2.46
C SER A 52 -13.37 -7.30 1.18
N VAL A 53 -12.44 -7.53 0.26
CA VAL A 53 -12.43 -6.93 -1.07
C VAL A 53 -12.24 -8.03 -2.12
N GLU A 54 -13.02 -7.98 -3.20
CA GLU A 54 -12.87 -8.87 -4.34
C GLU A 54 -11.82 -8.30 -5.29
N VAL A 55 -10.79 -9.11 -5.55
CA VAL A 55 -9.68 -8.74 -6.44
C VAL A 55 -9.34 -9.86 -7.40
N PRO A 56 -8.83 -9.57 -8.60
CA PRO A 56 -8.34 -10.59 -9.51
C PRO A 56 -7.32 -11.52 -8.83
N SER A 57 -7.48 -12.82 -9.01
CA SER A 57 -6.60 -13.86 -8.43
C SER A 57 -5.11 -13.63 -8.71
N ARG A 58 -4.77 -12.99 -9.83
CA ARG A 58 -3.39 -12.62 -10.19
C ARG A 58 -2.73 -11.63 -9.23
N MET A 59 -3.52 -10.85 -8.47
CA MET A 59 -3.02 -9.95 -7.43
C MET A 59 -2.70 -10.68 -6.12
N VAL A 60 -3.17 -11.93 -5.97
CA VAL A 60 -3.18 -12.64 -4.69
C VAL A 60 -2.14 -13.76 -4.66
N LYS A 61 -1.36 -13.77 -3.58
CA LYS A 61 -0.47 -14.87 -3.18
C LYS A 61 -0.91 -15.44 -1.83
N ARG A 62 -0.27 -16.53 -1.38
CA ARG A 62 -0.67 -17.30 -0.17
C ARG A 62 -0.84 -16.47 1.11
N ASN A 63 -0.14 -15.34 1.27
CA ASN A 63 -0.17 -14.51 2.48
C ASN A 63 -0.56 -13.06 2.17
N THR A 64 -1.66 -12.87 1.45
CA THR A 64 -2.11 -11.54 1.01
C THR A 64 -3.20 -10.99 1.92
N TYR A 65 -3.16 -9.69 2.18
CA TYR A 65 -4.21 -8.95 2.88
C TYR A 65 -4.37 -7.56 2.26
N ALA A 66 -5.47 -6.90 2.57
CA ALA A 66 -5.76 -5.57 2.07
C ALA A 66 -5.78 -4.54 3.21
N LEU A 67 -5.38 -3.31 2.90
CA LEU A 67 -5.57 -2.13 3.75
C LEU A 67 -6.11 -0.97 2.92
N ARG A 68 -6.96 -0.14 3.52
CA ARG A 68 -7.38 1.14 2.92
C ARG A 68 -6.33 2.21 3.18
N VAL A 69 -5.98 2.99 2.17
CA VAL A 69 -5.03 4.11 2.29
C VAL A 69 -5.75 5.31 2.87
N CYS A 70 -5.14 5.93 3.88
CA CYS A 70 -5.58 7.20 4.46
C CYS A 70 -4.49 8.25 4.27
N GLY A 71 -4.77 9.29 3.49
CA GLY A 71 -3.85 10.39 3.17
C GLY A 71 -3.09 10.21 1.86
N ASP A 72 -2.08 11.04 1.69
CA ASP A 72 -1.54 11.45 0.39
C ASP A 72 0.00 11.35 0.32
N SER A 73 0.67 10.65 1.23
CA SER A 73 2.14 10.46 1.13
C SER A 73 2.62 9.65 -0.08
N MET A 74 1.72 9.03 -0.84
CA MET A 74 2.08 8.14 -1.94
C MET A 74 1.50 8.54 -3.30
N ILE A 75 1.07 9.80 -3.45
CA ILE A 75 0.44 10.33 -4.68
C ILE A 75 1.34 10.21 -5.92
N ASP A 76 2.66 10.39 -5.78
CA ASP A 76 3.63 10.27 -6.88
C ASP A 76 3.83 8.80 -7.31
N CYS A 77 3.37 7.86 -6.49
CA CYS A 77 3.25 6.45 -6.83
C CYS A 77 1.86 6.10 -7.37
N ASN A 78 1.01 7.07 -7.72
CA ASN A 78 -0.37 6.83 -8.17
C ASN A 78 -1.21 6.05 -7.14
N ILE A 79 -0.90 6.18 -5.85
CA ILE A 79 -1.68 5.66 -4.72
C ILE A 79 -2.30 6.87 -4.01
N PHE A 80 -3.62 6.94 -3.98
CA PHE A 80 -4.36 8.06 -3.41
C PHE A 80 -5.13 7.66 -2.15
N ASP A 81 -5.62 8.68 -1.44
CA ASP A 81 -6.53 8.49 -0.32
C ASP A 81 -7.76 7.68 -0.75
N GLY A 82 -8.21 6.76 0.10
CA GLY A 82 -9.34 5.88 -0.15
C GLY A 82 -9.06 4.62 -0.98
N ASP A 83 -7.90 4.55 -1.67
CA ASP A 83 -7.48 3.36 -2.40
C ASP A 83 -7.35 2.15 -1.46
N VAL A 84 -7.63 0.95 -1.98
CA VAL A 84 -7.38 -0.30 -1.25
C VAL A 84 -6.12 -0.96 -1.82
N ILE A 85 -5.08 -1.05 -1.00
CA ILE A 85 -3.81 -1.69 -1.39
C ILE A 85 -3.83 -3.17 -1.05
N ILE A 86 -3.27 -3.97 -1.96
CA ILE A 86 -3.10 -5.41 -1.81
C ILE A 86 -1.66 -5.69 -1.42
N ILE A 87 -1.47 -6.32 -0.27
CA ILE A 87 -0.19 -6.43 0.41
C ILE A 87 0.19 -7.90 0.51
N GLU A 88 1.37 -8.25 0.01
CA GLU A 88 2.01 -9.53 0.27
C GLU A 88 2.80 -9.44 1.58
N ARG A 89 2.44 -10.26 2.58
CA ARG A 89 3.19 -10.33 3.84
C ARG A 89 4.64 -10.72 3.58
N ARG A 90 5.55 -9.86 4.02
CA ARG A 90 6.99 -10.05 3.95
C ARG A 90 7.65 -9.32 5.12
N GLU A 91 8.73 -9.89 5.61
CA GLU A 91 9.52 -9.34 6.72
C GLU A 91 10.72 -8.52 6.23
N SER A 92 10.93 -8.45 4.91
CA SER A 92 12.01 -7.71 4.28
C SER A 92 11.52 -6.98 3.03
N ALA A 93 12.19 -5.87 2.72
CA ALA A 93 11.95 -5.02 1.57
C ALA A 93 13.30 -4.62 0.96
N GLU A 94 13.36 -4.55 -0.36
CA GLU A 94 14.51 -4.01 -1.08
C GLU A 94 14.43 -2.49 -1.18
N ASN A 95 15.53 -1.85 -1.55
CA ASN A 95 15.57 -0.39 -1.68
C ASN A 95 14.62 0.11 -2.77
N GLY A 96 13.77 1.07 -2.41
CA GLY A 96 12.78 1.67 -3.30
C GLY A 96 11.45 0.92 -3.35
N GLU A 97 11.32 -0.21 -2.66
CA GLU A 97 10.07 -0.93 -2.52
C GLU A 97 9.03 -0.11 -1.75
N THR A 98 7.77 -0.19 -2.18
CA THR A 98 6.64 0.40 -1.45
C THR A 98 6.17 -0.60 -0.41
N ALA A 99 6.47 -0.29 0.85
CA ALA A 99 6.31 -1.21 1.96
C ALA A 99 5.35 -0.64 3.00
N VAL A 100 4.56 -1.55 3.58
CA VAL A 100 3.82 -1.30 4.81
C VAL A 100 4.74 -1.65 5.96
N VAL A 101 4.99 -0.69 6.84
CA VAL A 101 5.96 -0.82 7.94
C VAL A 101 5.32 -0.37 9.24
N MET A 102 5.73 -0.99 10.33
CA MET A 102 5.39 -0.58 11.69
C MET A 102 6.59 0.13 12.31
N ILE A 103 6.34 1.28 12.94
CA ILE A 103 7.34 2.13 13.60
C ILE A 103 7.09 2.06 15.11
N ASN A 104 8.15 1.80 15.89
CA ASN A 104 8.13 1.74 17.35
C ASN A 104 7.02 0.86 17.95
N ASP A 105 6.60 -0.21 17.26
CA ASP A 105 5.48 -1.09 17.65
C ASP A 105 4.14 -0.35 17.88
N GLN A 106 3.98 0.84 17.30
CA GLN A 106 2.85 1.74 17.56
C GLN A 106 2.14 2.20 16.30
N GLU A 107 2.89 2.59 15.26
CA GLU A 107 2.33 3.25 14.08
C GLU A 107 2.59 2.42 12.83
N VAL A 108 1.55 2.11 12.05
CA VAL A 108 1.70 1.51 10.72
C VAL A 108 1.66 2.60 9.66
N THR A 109 2.60 2.59 8.72
CA THR A 109 2.65 3.57 7.63
C THR A 109 2.99 2.92 6.29
N LEU A 110 2.62 3.60 5.22
CA LEU A 110 2.97 3.25 3.85
C LEU A 110 3.99 4.26 3.30
N LYS A 111 5.18 3.78 2.93
CA LYS A 111 6.28 4.60 2.38
C LYS A 111 7.15 3.77 1.42
N LYS A 112 8.03 4.44 0.67
CA LYS A 112 9.17 3.75 0.05
C LYS A 112 10.24 3.48 1.10
N LEU A 113 10.73 2.25 1.17
CA LEU A 113 11.78 1.87 2.11
C LEU A 113 13.16 1.93 1.45
N TYR A 114 14.12 2.54 2.12
CA TYR A 114 15.53 2.52 1.74
C TYR A 114 16.39 2.11 2.93
N ILE A 115 17.12 1.01 2.79
CA ILE A 115 18.13 0.52 3.71
C ILE A 115 19.41 1.30 3.47
N GLU A 116 19.87 1.99 4.51
CA GLU A 116 21.06 2.84 4.51
C GLU A 116 22.05 2.38 5.60
N LYS A 117 23.31 2.85 5.53
CA LYS A 117 24.34 2.41 6.50
C LYS A 117 24.00 2.74 7.95
N SER A 118 23.27 3.84 8.18
CA SER A 118 22.90 4.35 9.49
C SER A 118 21.53 3.88 9.98
N GLY A 119 20.79 3.09 9.19
CA GLY A 119 19.44 2.64 9.53
C GLY A 119 18.55 2.55 8.29
N VAL A 120 17.30 2.98 8.44
CA VAL A 120 16.30 2.96 7.37
C VAL A 120 15.78 4.37 7.14
N ARG A 121 15.66 4.74 5.86
CA ARG A 121 14.93 5.92 5.42
C ARG A 121 13.59 5.49 4.84
N LEU A 122 12.51 6.01 5.41
CA LEU A 122 11.17 5.94 4.85
C LEU A 122 10.92 7.22 4.06
N GLN A 123 10.74 7.06 2.76
CA GLN A 123 10.58 8.14 1.82
C GLN A 123 9.12 8.20 1.36
N PRO A 124 8.39 9.29 1.68
CA PRO A 124 7.13 9.60 1.01
C PRO A 124 7.34 9.69 -0.51
N ALA A 125 6.37 9.21 -1.27
CA ALA A 125 6.19 9.55 -2.68
C ALA A 125 5.23 10.74 -2.78
N ASN A 126 5.61 11.82 -2.11
CA ASN A 126 4.96 13.12 -2.13
C ASN A 126 6.04 14.15 -1.79
N GLU A 127 6.38 15.00 -2.76
CA GLU A 127 7.43 16.02 -2.60
C GLU A 127 7.18 17.01 -1.46
N ALA A 128 5.92 17.21 -1.05
CA ALA A 128 5.57 18.09 0.05
C ALA A 128 5.88 17.50 1.44
N MET A 129 6.30 16.22 1.52
CA MET A 129 6.50 15.52 2.78
C MET A 129 7.98 15.12 3.00
N PRO A 130 8.57 15.40 4.17
CA PRO A 130 9.96 15.05 4.43
C PRO A 130 10.15 13.54 4.68
N PRO A 131 11.34 12.99 4.38
CA PRO A 131 11.68 11.62 4.73
C PRO A 131 11.77 11.43 6.26
N ILE A 132 11.47 10.20 6.70
CA ILE A 132 11.61 9.76 8.09
C ILE A 132 12.81 8.85 8.19
N TYR A 133 13.68 9.08 9.18
CA TYR A 133 14.88 8.28 9.42
C TYR A 133 14.75 7.52 10.73
N LEU A 134 14.97 6.22 10.68
CA LEU A 134 14.78 5.30 11.81
C LEU A 134 16.00 4.38 11.96
N LYS A 135 16.24 3.89 13.17
CA LYS A 135 17.18 2.78 13.37
C LYS A 135 16.51 1.48 12.94
N ASN A 136 17.32 0.47 12.63
CA ASN A 136 16.80 -0.87 12.31
C ASN A 136 15.98 -1.50 13.45
N SER A 137 16.21 -1.08 14.70
CA SER A 137 15.44 -1.53 15.87
C SER A 137 14.03 -0.95 15.97
N ASP A 138 13.79 0.16 15.27
CA ASP A 138 12.60 1.00 15.47
C ASP A 138 11.57 0.74 14.36
N ILE A 139 11.82 -0.22 13.47
CA ILE A 139 11.02 -0.51 12.29
C ILE A 139 10.86 -2.01 12.05
N GLN A 140 9.64 -2.41 11.70
CA GLN A 140 9.32 -3.74 11.22
C GLN A 140 8.62 -3.65 9.85
N VAL A 141 9.07 -4.44 8.88
CA VAL A 141 8.34 -4.59 7.60
C VAL A 141 7.18 -5.57 7.81
N LEU A 142 5.97 -5.17 7.45
CA LEU A 142 4.77 -5.99 7.53
C LEU A 142 4.43 -6.63 6.17
N GLY A 143 4.75 -5.93 5.08
CA GLY A 143 4.57 -6.45 3.73
C GLY A 143 4.88 -5.44 2.64
N LEU A 144 4.78 -5.92 1.40
CA LEU A 144 5.01 -5.14 0.18
C LEU A 144 3.70 -4.95 -0.59
N VAL A 145 3.51 -3.78 -1.16
CA VAL A 145 2.34 -3.51 -2.00
C VAL A 145 2.52 -4.16 -3.37
N MET A 146 1.58 -5.02 -3.72
CA MET A 146 1.55 -5.76 -4.98
C MET A 146 0.47 -5.25 -5.94
N GLY A 147 -0.53 -4.53 -5.42
CA GLY A 147 -1.63 -4.06 -6.22
C GLY A 147 -2.43 -2.95 -5.55
N VAL A 148 -3.22 -2.25 -6.35
CA VAL A 148 -4.15 -1.21 -5.91
C VAL A 148 -5.52 -1.50 -6.51
N VAL A 149 -6.55 -1.42 -5.69
CA VAL A 149 -7.94 -1.45 -6.08
C VAL A 149 -8.48 -0.04 -5.85
N ARG A 150 -8.87 0.61 -6.93
CA ARG A 150 -9.48 1.92 -6.88
C ARG A 150 -10.97 1.77 -7.11
N GLN A 151 -11.74 2.13 -6.10
CA GLN A 151 -13.17 2.31 -6.29
C GLN A 151 -13.35 3.64 -7.03
N PRO A 152 -14.10 3.66 -8.14
CA PRO A 152 -14.51 4.91 -8.73
C PRO A 152 -15.33 5.67 -7.70
N ASP A 153 -15.03 6.96 -7.51
CA ASP A 153 -15.68 7.81 -6.52
C ASP A 153 -17.19 7.56 -6.54
N LEU A 154 -17.73 7.09 -5.40
CA LEU A 154 -19.15 7.21 -5.12
C LEU A 154 -19.41 8.67 -4.75
N ALA A 155 -19.12 9.60 -5.67
CA ALA A 155 -19.48 10.99 -5.51
C ALA A 155 -21.02 11.06 -5.53
N ALA A 156 -21.61 11.11 -4.34
CA ALA A 156 -22.99 11.53 -4.10
C ALA A 156 -23.00 12.98 -3.66
#